data_AF-A0A1H8UHU9-F1
#
_entry.id   AF-A0A1H8UHU9-F1
#
_cell.length_a   1.000
_cell.length_b   1.000
_cell.length_c   1.000
_cell.angle_alpha   90.00
_cell.angle_beta   90.00
_cell.angle_gamma   90.00
#
_symmetry.space_group_name_H-M   'P 1'
#
loop_
_entity.id
_entity.type
_entity.pdbx_description
1 polymer ?
#
loop_
_entity_poly.entity_id
_entity_poly.type
_entity_poly.pdbx_seq_one_letter_code
_entity_poly.pdbx_strand_id
1 'polypeptide(L)'
;MTRRAPQEPTRDFKPSHRLRDDAAFYAPSLGCGGCPDFKTCGGLHTHAGVFDCNDFCSCEDRAACDSVCRNKPDQFFERYLEIGGFELEPTPRVAALETPALPSVIPLIGHKYSRQSVLNEPVVAVPLYELFHMGSGQPHVRTRAELAERFRIPETATVVASGVDRDVKLEAWWAFADRELIMSTLRDLRIALVTVPNFSLFLNVPRSDNLHSIKRIALGWAELMAAGIPAALHLNARTDQDYTRWMRFVQERSEVEIVAFEFRTGAGVPSRIDWHVDRLCQIADVAGRPLTLVVRGGAQVLRRLKRHFGQVILIETDAFARTLKRRRAEFTESGRLRWPRISTPKGAPIDDLLAHNIVTKRTALQLSDFAPTADSERSARNARRSAQHADGQTRQGSFLAELDATLEARAVPANLERVIVAAET
;
A
#
# COMPACT_ATOMS: atom_id res chain seq x y z
N MET A 1 -22.03 -8.48 -18.41
CA MET A 1 -20.72 -8.03 -18.94
C MET A 1 -20.14 -7.07 -17.94
N THR A 2 -19.04 -7.43 -17.26
CA THR A 2 -18.29 -6.49 -16.40
C THR A 2 -17.73 -5.39 -17.28
N ARG A 3 -18.21 -4.15 -17.12
CA ARG A 3 -17.63 -2.98 -17.78
C ARG A 3 -16.16 -2.89 -17.36
N ARG A 4 -15.25 -2.77 -18.32
CA ARG A 4 -13.84 -2.48 -18.07
C ARG A 4 -13.73 -1.13 -17.36
N ALA A 5 -12.73 -0.99 -16.49
CA ALA A 5 -12.49 0.32 -15.86
C ALA A 5 -12.14 1.34 -16.96
N PRO A 6 -12.59 2.61 -16.86
CA PRO A 6 -12.34 3.62 -17.88
C PRO A 6 -10.85 3.83 -18.20
N GLN A 7 -9.96 3.57 -17.24
CA GLN A 7 -8.51 3.64 -17.39
C GLN A 7 -7.84 2.42 -18.04
N GLU A 8 -8.56 1.32 -18.32
CA GLU A 8 -7.95 0.16 -19.00
C GLU A 8 -7.64 0.48 -20.47
N PRO A 9 -6.43 0.14 -20.98
CA PRO A 9 -6.11 0.31 -22.39
C PRO A 9 -7.04 -0.53 -23.26
N THR A 10 -7.45 0.02 -24.40
CA THR A 10 -8.25 -0.68 -25.44
C THR A 10 -7.55 -1.92 -25.96
N ARG A 11 -6.22 -1.85 -26.07
CA ARG A 11 -5.39 -2.98 -26.52
C ARG A 11 -5.32 -4.04 -25.43
N ASP A 12 -5.77 -5.26 -25.75
CA ASP A 12 -5.72 -6.38 -24.81
C ASP A 12 -4.28 -6.92 -24.73
N PHE A 13 -3.63 -6.70 -23.59
CA PHE A 13 -2.27 -7.17 -23.31
C PHE A 13 -2.26 -8.44 -22.44
N LYS A 14 -3.18 -9.38 -22.71
CA LYS A 14 -3.19 -10.67 -22.04
C LYS A 14 -2.13 -11.62 -22.59
N PRO A 15 -1.45 -12.38 -21.71
CA PRO A 15 -1.55 -12.32 -20.25
C PRO A 15 -0.72 -11.17 -19.64
N SER A 16 -1.25 -10.54 -18.59
CA SER A 16 -0.66 -9.33 -17.96
C SER A 16 0.76 -9.51 -17.41
N HIS A 17 1.22 -10.74 -17.17
CA HIS A 17 2.60 -10.98 -16.76
C HIS A 17 3.62 -10.61 -17.84
N ARG A 18 3.23 -10.53 -19.12
CA ARG A 18 4.10 -10.07 -20.21
C ARG A 18 4.44 -8.58 -20.12
N LEU A 19 3.65 -7.80 -19.37
CA LEU A 19 3.86 -6.37 -19.11
C LEU A 19 4.79 -6.08 -17.92
N ARG A 20 5.24 -7.13 -17.23
CA ARG A 20 6.19 -6.99 -16.14
C ARG A 20 7.53 -6.52 -16.69
N ASP A 21 8.13 -5.58 -15.97
CA ASP A 21 9.46 -5.09 -16.27
C ASP A 21 10.51 -6.08 -15.78
N ASP A 22 11.41 -6.45 -16.68
CA ASP A 22 12.52 -7.36 -16.43
C ASP A 22 13.74 -7.00 -17.29
N ALA A 23 14.52 -6.03 -16.80
CA ALA A 23 15.73 -5.55 -17.46
C ALA A 23 16.85 -6.60 -17.57
N ALA A 24 16.77 -7.70 -16.82
CA ALA A 24 17.74 -8.79 -16.92
C ALA A 24 17.51 -9.67 -18.16
N PHE A 25 16.28 -9.73 -18.68
CA PHE A 25 15.92 -10.60 -19.80
C PHE A 25 15.55 -9.84 -21.07
N TYR A 26 15.12 -8.59 -20.96
CA TYR A 26 14.65 -7.81 -22.10
C TYR A 26 15.42 -6.51 -22.23
N ALA A 27 15.76 -6.16 -23.47
CA ALA A 27 16.26 -4.83 -23.80
C ALA A 27 15.14 -3.77 -23.60
N PRO A 28 15.49 -2.49 -23.40
CA PRO A 28 14.51 -1.42 -23.38
C PRO A 28 13.68 -1.40 -24.67
N SER A 29 12.38 -1.15 -24.57
CA SER A 29 11.50 -0.93 -25.71
C SER A 29 12.04 0.20 -26.60
N LEU A 30 11.99 0.03 -27.93
CA LEU A 30 12.69 0.88 -28.90
C LEU A 30 12.38 2.38 -28.77
N GLY A 31 11.12 2.74 -28.50
CA GLY A 31 10.69 4.12 -28.33
C GLY A 31 11.12 4.77 -27.02
N CYS A 32 11.68 4.01 -26.07
CA CYS A 32 12.15 4.57 -24.80
C CYS A 32 13.42 5.44 -24.96
N GLY A 33 14.28 5.15 -25.95
CA GLY A 33 15.58 5.81 -26.07
C GLY A 33 15.52 7.33 -26.33
N GLY A 34 14.45 7.81 -26.96
CA GLY A 34 14.20 9.24 -27.21
C GLY A 34 13.29 9.91 -26.18
N CYS A 35 12.85 9.19 -25.14
CA CYS A 35 11.90 9.70 -24.18
C CYS A 35 12.58 10.69 -23.20
N PRO A 36 12.00 11.88 -22.95
CA PRO A 36 12.58 12.84 -22.00
C PRO A 36 12.65 12.29 -20.57
N ASP A 37 11.74 11.39 -20.20
CA ASP A 37 11.72 10.78 -18.86
C ASP A 37 12.59 9.51 -18.76
N PHE A 38 13.34 9.14 -19.81
CA PHE A 38 14.11 7.89 -19.82
C PHE A 38 15.07 7.78 -18.64
N LYS A 39 15.76 8.87 -18.31
CA LYS A 39 16.68 8.93 -17.15
C LYS A 39 15.95 8.67 -15.84
N THR A 40 14.73 9.19 -15.70
CA THR A 40 13.91 9.05 -14.49
C THR A 40 13.26 7.67 -14.41
N CYS A 41 12.73 7.14 -15.53
CA CYS A 41 11.89 5.96 -15.54
C CYS A 41 12.64 4.65 -15.83
N GLY A 42 13.81 4.74 -16.47
CA GLY A 42 14.66 3.61 -16.85
C GLY A 42 14.23 2.90 -18.13
N GLY A 43 13.16 3.35 -18.78
CA GLY A 43 12.53 2.65 -19.91
C GLY A 43 11.61 1.50 -19.47
N LEU A 44 11.16 0.73 -20.46
CA LEU A 44 10.34 -0.48 -20.27
C LEU A 44 11.06 -1.69 -20.84
N HIS A 45 11.15 -2.77 -20.07
CA HIS A 45 11.81 -4.02 -20.44
C HIS A 45 10.79 -5.14 -20.39
N THR A 46 9.95 -5.27 -21.41
CA THR A 46 8.78 -6.16 -21.36
C THR A 46 8.74 -7.10 -22.57
N HIS A 47 8.14 -8.28 -22.37
CA HIS A 47 7.91 -9.26 -23.44
C HIS A 47 6.63 -8.96 -24.27
N ALA A 48 6.03 -7.79 -24.08
CA ALA A 48 4.73 -7.45 -24.66
C ALA A 48 4.82 -6.89 -26.09
N GLY A 49 6.02 -6.67 -26.62
CA GLY A 49 6.21 -6.10 -27.96
C GLY A 49 5.66 -4.69 -28.09
N VAL A 50 5.72 -3.91 -27.01
CA VAL A 50 5.34 -2.49 -27.00
C VAL A 50 6.50 -1.63 -27.52
N PHE A 51 6.19 -0.60 -28.31
CA PHE A 51 7.19 0.34 -28.81
C PHE A 51 7.68 1.26 -27.69
N ASP A 52 6.76 1.79 -26.89
CA ASP A 52 7.04 2.53 -25.65
C ASP A 52 5.82 2.48 -24.70
N CYS A 53 5.84 3.26 -23.62
CA CYS A 53 4.75 3.28 -22.65
C CYS A 53 3.47 4.00 -23.13
N ASN A 54 3.53 4.75 -24.24
CA ASN A 54 2.35 5.36 -24.85
C ASN A 54 1.47 4.32 -25.55
N ASP A 55 1.94 3.09 -25.80
CA ASP A 55 1.08 1.99 -26.22
C ASP A 55 -0.02 1.67 -25.17
N PHE A 56 0.19 2.09 -23.91
CA PHE A 56 -0.80 2.01 -22.83
C PHE A 56 -1.72 3.23 -22.74
N CYS A 57 -1.44 4.30 -23.48
CA CYS A 57 -2.27 5.50 -23.58
C CYS A 57 -3.47 5.28 -24.54
N SER A 58 -4.29 4.27 -24.27
CA SER A 58 -5.30 3.80 -25.23
C SER A 58 -6.70 3.65 -24.65
N CYS A 59 -7.08 4.49 -23.67
CA CYS A 59 -8.43 4.52 -23.10
C CYS A 59 -9.52 4.71 -24.18
N GLU A 60 -10.63 3.98 -24.07
CA GLU A 60 -11.80 4.10 -24.96
C GLU A 60 -12.43 5.49 -24.89
N ASP A 61 -12.67 5.97 -23.67
CA ASP A 61 -13.16 7.31 -23.40
C ASP A 61 -12.02 8.19 -22.86
N ARG A 62 -11.59 9.14 -23.69
CA ARG A 62 -10.57 10.12 -23.29
C ARG A 62 -11.09 11.10 -22.25
N ALA A 63 -12.38 11.37 -22.15
CA ALA A 63 -12.90 12.28 -21.12
C ALA A 63 -12.85 11.64 -19.72
N ALA A 64 -13.07 10.32 -19.63
CA ALA A 64 -13.15 9.57 -18.36
C ALA A 64 -11.85 8.88 -17.92
N CYS A 65 -10.78 8.97 -18.72
CA CYS A 65 -9.51 8.27 -18.45
C CYS A 65 -8.60 9.06 -17.52
N ASP A 66 -8.36 8.59 -16.29
CA ASP A 66 -7.54 9.32 -15.31
C ASP A 66 -6.03 9.04 -15.39
N SER A 67 -5.58 8.21 -16.34
CA SER A 67 -4.17 7.87 -16.51
C SER A 67 -3.32 9.10 -16.86
N VAL A 68 -2.18 9.28 -16.19
CA VAL A 68 -1.23 10.36 -16.51
C VAL A 68 -0.53 10.04 -17.82
N CYS A 69 -1.04 10.60 -18.92
CA CYS A 69 -0.73 10.15 -20.27
C CYS A 69 -0.41 11.32 -21.22
N ARG A 70 0.70 11.22 -21.96
CA ARG A 70 1.16 12.27 -22.89
C ARG A 70 0.21 12.51 -24.09
N ASN A 71 -0.64 11.54 -24.43
CA ASN A 71 -1.70 11.73 -25.44
C ASN A 71 -2.84 12.66 -24.97
N LYS A 72 -2.76 13.16 -23.74
CA LYS A 72 -3.66 14.15 -23.12
C LYS A 72 -2.80 15.30 -22.56
N PRO A 73 -2.25 16.17 -23.43
CA PRO A 73 -1.17 17.09 -23.04
C PRO A 73 -1.56 18.00 -21.86
N ASP A 74 -2.76 18.59 -21.87
CA ASP A 74 -3.18 19.52 -20.82
C ASP A 74 -3.27 18.80 -19.45
N GLN A 75 -4.01 17.68 -19.38
CA GLN A 75 -4.13 16.87 -18.17
C GLN A 75 -2.78 16.31 -17.72
N PHE A 76 -1.92 15.91 -18.66
CA PHE A 76 -0.56 15.45 -18.34
C PHE A 76 0.24 16.55 -17.64
N PHE A 77 0.22 17.78 -18.18
CA PHE A 77 0.92 18.90 -17.59
C PHE A 77 0.34 19.31 -16.24
N GLU A 78 -0.98 19.32 -16.08
CA GLU A 78 -1.63 19.56 -14.78
C GLU A 78 -1.14 18.56 -13.73
N ARG A 79 -1.16 17.26 -14.03
CA ARG A 79 -0.70 16.21 -13.11
C ARG A 79 0.81 16.27 -12.87
N TYR A 80 1.61 16.67 -13.86
CA TYR A 80 3.04 16.87 -13.69
C TYR A 80 3.34 18.05 -12.74
N LEU A 81 2.65 19.17 -12.92
CA LEU A 81 2.79 20.38 -12.10
C LEU A 81 2.27 20.16 -10.67
N GLU A 82 1.16 19.44 -10.51
CA GLU A 82 0.56 19.07 -9.22
C GLU A 82 1.59 18.47 -8.25
N ILE A 83 2.51 17.65 -8.75
CA ILE A 83 3.53 16.96 -7.94
C ILE A 83 4.93 17.59 -8.04
N GLY A 84 5.08 18.70 -8.77
CA GLY A 84 6.36 19.37 -9.00
C GLY A 84 7.35 18.54 -9.83
N GLY A 85 6.85 17.76 -10.78
CA GLY A 85 7.62 16.87 -11.63
C GLY A 85 7.91 15.50 -11.03
N PHE A 86 8.50 14.61 -11.85
CA PHE A 86 8.66 13.20 -11.48
C PHE A 86 9.87 12.89 -10.60
N GLU A 87 10.82 13.81 -10.43
CA GLU A 87 12.01 13.57 -9.60
C GLU A 87 11.68 13.51 -8.11
N LEU A 88 12.34 12.62 -7.37
CA LEU A 88 12.13 12.51 -5.92
C LEU A 88 12.92 13.56 -5.13
N GLU A 89 14.05 14.04 -5.66
CA GLU A 89 14.94 14.99 -4.99
C GLU A 89 14.22 16.26 -4.48
N PRO A 90 13.34 16.91 -5.27
CA PRO A 90 12.68 18.15 -4.86
C PRO A 90 11.59 17.97 -3.79
N THR A 91 11.32 16.75 -3.32
CA THR A 91 10.42 16.55 -2.19
C THR A 91 10.96 17.33 -0.97
N PRO A 92 10.12 18.03 -0.18
CA PRO A 92 10.63 18.78 0.97
C PRO A 92 11.47 17.93 1.93
N ARG A 93 12.57 18.49 2.44
CA ARG A 93 13.31 17.92 3.58
C ARG A 93 12.52 18.21 4.85
N VAL A 94 12.56 17.30 5.80
CA VAL A 94 11.79 17.37 7.05
C VAL A 94 12.69 17.01 8.23
N ALA A 95 12.31 17.45 9.42
CA ALA A 95 13.00 17.01 10.63
C ALA A 95 12.76 15.52 10.85
N ALA A 96 13.79 14.81 11.31
CA ALA A 96 13.62 13.45 11.82
C ALA A 96 12.69 13.50 13.04
N LEU A 97 11.74 12.57 13.09
CA LEU A 97 10.87 12.37 14.23
C LEU A 97 11.29 11.09 14.95
N GLU A 98 11.06 11.04 16.26
CA GLU A 98 11.38 9.87 17.06
C GLU A 98 10.62 8.64 16.55
N THR A 99 11.36 7.56 16.27
CA THR A 99 10.78 6.29 15.88
C THR A 99 10.04 5.67 17.09
N PRO A 100 8.71 5.44 17.01
CA PRO A 100 7.96 4.91 18.14
C PRO A 100 8.36 3.46 18.44
N ALA A 101 8.48 3.13 19.73
CA ALA A 101 8.71 1.76 20.17
C ALA A 101 7.46 0.89 19.91
N LEU A 102 7.53 0.03 18.91
CA LEU A 102 6.42 -0.82 18.47
C LEU A 102 6.78 -2.32 18.54
N PRO A 103 5.82 -3.21 18.81
CA PRO A 103 6.06 -4.66 18.79
C PRO A 103 6.21 -5.16 17.34
N SER A 104 6.87 -6.31 17.17
CA SER A 104 7.12 -6.92 15.85
C SER A 104 5.85 -7.41 15.13
N VAL A 105 4.73 -7.55 15.83
CA VAL A 105 3.44 -7.96 15.25
C VAL A 105 2.32 -7.11 15.86
N ILE A 106 1.64 -6.33 15.02
CA ILE A 106 0.54 -5.45 15.40
C ILE A 106 -0.75 -5.94 14.72
N PRO A 107 -1.81 -6.29 15.46
CA PRO A 107 -3.08 -6.68 14.84
C PRO A 107 -3.78 -5.46 14.22
N LEU A 108 -4.28 -5.63 13.00
CA LEU A 108 -5.13 -4.64 12.33
C LEU A 108 -6.60 -4.89 12.69
N ILE A 109 -7.24 -3.87 13.25
CA ILE A 109 -8.65 -3.87 13.64
C ILE A 109 -9.42 -2.99 12.65
N GLY A 110 -10.21 -3.63 11.79
CA GLY A 110 -10.91 -2.92 10.72
C GLY A 110 -12.12 -2.09 11.21
N HIS A 111 -12.87 -2.59 12.19
CA HIS A 111 -14.08 -1.94 12.70
C HIS A 111 -14.59 -2.61 14.00
N LYS A 112 -15.59 -2.00 14.66
CA LYS A 112 -16.23 -2.54 15.86
C LYS A 112 -17.38 -3.55 15.65
N TYR A 113 -17.87 -3.72 14.42
CA TYR A 113 -19.04 -4.57 14.17
C TYR A 113 -18.85 -6.02 14.65
N SER A 114 -19.95 -6.62 15.13
CA SER A 114 -20.00 -7.97 15.74
C SER A 114 -19.19 -8.15 17.03
N ARG A 115 -18.61 -7.08 17.57
CA ARG A 115 -17.91 -7.07 18.86
C ARG A 115 -18.73 -6.32 19.90
N GLN A 116 -18.56 -6.66 21.17
CA GLN A 116 -19.24 -6.05 22.32
C GLN A 116 -18.29 -5.49 23.38
N SER A 117 -17.02 -5.90 23.36
CA SER A 117 -16.04 -5.57 24.39
C SER A 117 -14.84 -4.83 23.81
N VAL A 118 -14.17 -4.09 24.68
CA VAL A 118 -12.86 -3.49 24.38
C VAL A 118 -11.84 -4.62 24.19
N LEU A 119 -11.12 -4.59 23.08
CA LEU A 119 -10.02 -5.53 22.82
C LEU A 119 -8.80 -5.09 23.62
N ASN A 120 -8.38 -5.88 24.61
CA ASN A 120 -7.23 -5.54 25.45
C ASN A 120 -5.89 -5.77 24.72
N GLU A 121 -5.58 -4.93 23.73
CA GLU A 121 -4.32 -4.91 22.99
C GLU A 121 -3.65 -3.53 23.17
N PRO A 122 -2.39 -3.48 23.65
CA PRO A 122 -1.71 -2.21 23.96
C PRO A 122 -1.29 -1.45 22.70
N VAL A 123 -1.09 -2.15 21.58
CA VAL A 123 -0.76 -1.56 20.28
C VAL A 123 -1.65 -2.17 19.21
N VAL A 124 -2.32 -1.33 18.44
CA VAL A 124 -3.24 -1.76 17.38
C VAL A 124 -3.03 -0.94 16.11
N ALA A 125 -3.24 -1.58 14.97
CA ALA A 125 -3.34 -0.88 13.70
C ALA A 125 -4.81 -0.67 13.32
N VAL A 126 -5.13 0.48 12.74
CA VAL A 126 -6.45 0.78 12.17
C VAL A 126 -6.30 1.23 10.72
N PRO A 127 -7.28 1.04 9.84
CA PRO A 127 -7.20 1.58 8.49
C PRO A 127 -7.27 3.11 8.53
N LEU A 128 -6.32 3.80 7.89
CA LEU A 128 -6.26 5.26 7.84
C LEU A 128 -7.58 5.87 7.31
N TYR A 129 -8.12 5.25 6.26
CA TYR A 129 -9.32 5.72 5.57
C TYR A 129 -10.62 5.50 6.36
N GLU A 130 -10.58 4.82 7.50
CA GLU A 130 -11.74 4.68 8.38
C GLU A 130 -11.78 5.80 9.45
N LEU A 131 -10.78 6.69 9.44
CA LEU A 131 -10.72 7.89 10.30
C LEU A 131 -11.39 9.11 9.68
N PHE A 132 -11.59 9.12 8.36
CA PHE A 132 -12.13 10.26 7.63
C PHE A 132 -13.22 9.81 6.66
N HIS A 133 -14.15 10.72 6.39
CA HIS A 133 -15.14 10.55 5.35
C HIS A 133 -14.48 10.83 3.98
N MET A 134 -14.33 9.80 3.15
CA MET A 134 -13.57 9.88 1.89
C MET A 134 -14.13 10.86 0.87
N GLY A 135 -15.41 11.24 0.95
CA GLY A 135 -15.99 12.25 0.03
C GLY A 135 -15.78 13.70 0.46
N SER A 136 -15.44 13.96 1.73
CA SER A 136 -15.39 15.33 2.28
C SER A 136 -14.13 15.65 3.07
N GLY A 137 -13.30 14.66 3.39
CA GLY A 137 -12.16 14.81 4.28
C GLY A 137 -12.53 15.03 5.75
N GLN A 138 -13.82 15.08 6.09
CA GLN A 138 -14.24 15.33 7.48
C GLN A 138 -13.91 14.13 8.38
N PRO A 139 -13.39 14.36 9.59
CA PRO A 139 -13.05 13.28 10.50
C PRO A 139 -14.30 12.55 11.00
N HIS A 140 -14.23 11.22 11.06
CA HIS A 140 -15.24 10.38 11.71
C HIS A 140 -15.13 10.39 13.23
N VAL A 141 -13.96 10.74 13.75
CA VAL A 141 -13.64 10.86 15.18
C VAL A 141 -12.70 12.04 15.37
N ARG A 142 -12.93 12.84 16.39
CA ARG A 142 -12.16 14.06 16.70
C ARG A 142 -11.34 13.93 17.97
N THR A 143 -11.72 13.00 18.84
CA THR A 143 -11.05 12.80 20.12
C THR A 143 -10.51 11.39 20.26
N ARG A 144 -9.53 11.25 21.16
CA ARG A 144 -8.94 9.96 21.50
C ARG A 144 -9.97 8.95 22.03
N ALA A 145 -10.90 9.40 22.86
CA ALA A 145 -12.01 8.60 23.37
C ALA A 145 -12.96 8.13 22.24
N GLU A 146 -13.30 9.01 21.29
CA GLU A 146 -14.12 8.65 20.14
C GLU A 146 -13.44 7.61 19.23
N LEU A 147 -12.13 7.74 19.00
CA LEU A 147 -11.34 6.75 18.27
C LEU A 147 -11.38 5.39 18.98
N ALA A 148 -11.18 5.39 20.31
CA ALA A 148 -11.21 4.19 21.13
C ALA A 148 -12.56 3.48 21.04
N GLU A 149 -13.67 4.23 21.15
CA GLU A 149 -15.03 3.71 21.01
C GLU A 149 -15.31 3.21 19.58
N ARG A 150 -14.89 3.93 18.54
CA ARG A 150 -15.11 3.55 17.13
C ARG A 150 -14.51 2.19 16.79
N PHE A 151 -13.35 1.85 17.35
CA PHE A 151 -12.67 0.57 17.12
C PHE A 151 -12.80 -0.42 18.28
N ARG A 152 -13.47 -0.04 19.38
CA ARG A 152 -13.54 -0.77 20.65
C ARG A 152 -12.13 -1.19 21.13
N ILE A 153 -11.22 -0.25 21.22
CA ILE A 153 -9.84 -0.45 21.70
C ILE A 153 -9.63 0.38 22.97
N PRO A 154 -8.59 0.12 23.78
CA PRO A 154 -8.30 0.91 24.96
C PRO A 154 -7.94 2.34 24.54
N GLU A 155 -8.44 3.34 25.27
CA GLU A 155 -8.07 4.73 25.01
C GLU A 155 -6.56 4.95 25.13
N THR A 156 -5.90 4.20 26.01
CA THR A 156 -4.45 4.20 26.24
C THR A 156 -3.63 3.45 25.18
N ALA A 157 -4.25 2.76 24.23
CA ALA A 157 -3.49 1.96 23.26
C ALA A 157 -2.67 2.82 22.29
N THR A 158 -1.46 2.42 21.95
CA THR A 158 -0.71 3.04 20.84
C THR A 158 -1.39 2.66 19.52
N VAL A 159 -1.74 3.66 18.70
CA VAL A 159 -2.46 3.43 17.43
C VAL A 159 -1.57 3.73 16.23
N VAL A 160 -1.48 2.75 15.31
CA VAL A 160 -0.84 2.90 14.00
C VAL A 160 -1.93 3.01 12.93
N ALA A 161 -1.87 4.03 12.07
CA ALA A 161 -2.80 4.16 10.94
C ALA A 161 -2.19 3.54 9.69
N SER A 162 -2.83 2.50 9.15
CA SER A 162 -2.40 1.83 7.92
C SER A 162 -3.03 2.50 6.70
N GLY A 163 -2.22 3.22 5.92
CA GLY A 163 -2.59 3.80 4.62
C GLY A 163 -2.73 2.82 3.46
N VAL A 164 -2.90 1.53 3.72
CA VAL A 164 -3.05 0.52 2.67
C VAL A 164 -4.51 0.18 2.42
N ASP A 165 -5.03 0.50 1.24
CA ASP A 165 -6.42 0.24 0.82
C ASP A 165 -6.57 0.26 -0.71
N ARG A 166 -7.81 0.23 -1.21
CA ARG A 166 -8.15 0.30 -2.64
C ARG A 166 -7.92 1.69 -3.20
N ASP A 167 -7.55 1.75 -4.47
CA ASP A 167 -7.26 2.99 -5.21
C ASP A 167 -8.30 4.09 -5.07
N VAL A 168 -9.60 3.78 -5.10
CA VAL A 168 -10.67 4.78 -4.92
C VAL A 168 -10.48 5.60 -3.64
N LYS A 169 -10.04 4.96 -2.55
CA LYS A 169 -9.76 5.65 -1.28
C LYS A 169 -8.42 6.40 -1.31
N LEU A 170 -7.42 5.88 -2.03
CA LEU A 170 -6.12 6.53 -2.19
C LEU A 170 -6.25 7.84 -2.98
N GLU A 171 -7.00 7.79 -4.09
CA GLU A 171 -7.28 8.97 -4.93
C GLU A 171 -8.14 9.98 -4.17
N ALA A 172 -9.15 9.53 -3.44
CA ALA A 172 -9.95 10.41 -2.58
C ALA A 172 -9.11 11.09 -1.48
N TRP A 173 -8.19 10.36 -0.84
CA TRP A 173 -7.26 10.92 0.14
C TRP A 173 -6.37 12.00 -0.46
N TRP A 174 -5.84 11.76 -1.66
CA TRP A 174 -5.02 12.74 -2.36
C TRP A 174 -5.80 14.00 -2.72
N ALA A 175 -7.08 13.86 -3.04
CA ALA A 175 -7.97 14.96 -3.43
C ALA A 175 -8.50 15.80 -2.25
N PHE A 176 -8.16 15.51 -1.00
CA PHE A 176 -8.60 16.34 0.13
C PHE A 176 -8.03 17.75 0.03
N ALA A 177 -8.93 18.74 -0.05
CA ALA A 177 -8.55 20.16 -0.14
C ALA A 177 -7.98 20.70 1.18
N ASP A 178 -8.58 20.33 2.31
CA ASP A 178 -8.15 20.81 3.63
C ASP A 178 -7.13 19.84 4.26
N ARG A 179 -5.88 19.93 3.79
CA ARG A 179 -4.78 19.10 4.31
C ARG A 179 -4.49 19.36 5.79
N GLU A 180 -4.63 20.60 6.25
CA GLU A 180 -4.35 20.96 7.64
C GLU A 180 -5.35 20.32 8.61
N LEU A 181 -6.64 20.23 8.24
CA LEU A 181 -7.63 19.49 9.02
C LEU A 181 -7.24 18.01 9.19
N ILE A 182 -6.75 17.38 8.14
CA ILE A 182 -6.32 15.98 8.19
C ILE A 182 -5.15 15.81 9.15
N MET A 183 -4.13 16.66 9.03
CA MET A 183 -2.93 16.57 9.85
C MET A 183 -3.20 16.91 11.31
N SER A 184 -3.95 17.98 11.58
CA SER A 184 -4.37 18.35 12.94
C SER A 184 -5.20 17.24 13.59
N THR A 185 -6.15 16.64 12.86
CA THR A 185 -6.92 15.48 13.37
C THR A 185 -6.00 14.32 13.75
N LEU A 186 -5.05 13.93 12.88
CA LEU A 186 -4.14 12.81 13.19
C LEU A 186 -3.28 13.09 14.44
N ARG A 187 -2.85 14.34 14.64
CA ARG A 187 -2.14 14.77 15.86
C ARG A 187 -3.04 14.68 17.09
N ASP A 188 -4.26 15.23 17.02
CA ASP A 188 -5.21 15.28 18.14
C ASP A 188 -5.64 13.86 18.58
N LEU A 189 -5.76 12.94 17.62
CA LEU A 189 -5.99 11.51 17.87
C LEU A 189 -4.78 10.77 18.44
N ARG A 190 -3.61 11.42 18.50
CA ARG A 190 -2.32 10.88 18.94
C ARG A 190 -1.95 9.60 18.20
N ILE A 191 -2.06 9.63 16.87
CA ILE A 191 -1.60 8.54 16.02
C ILE A 191 -0.07 8.45 16.12
N ALA A 192 0.43 7.29 16.54
CA ALA A 192 1.85 7.10 16.81
C ALA A 192 2.68 6.89 15.55
N LEU A 193 2.07 6.31 14.51
CA LEU A 193 2.70 6.08 13.21
C LEU A 193 1.64 6.01 12.11
N VAL A 194 1.92 6.60 10.96
CA VAL A 194 1.12 6.42 9.73
C VAL A 194 1.96 5.68 8.69
N THR A 195 1.47 4.56 8.14
CA THR A 195 2.04 4.06 6.88
C THR A 195 1.44 4.89 5.75
N VAL A 196 2.28 5.58 4.98
CA VAL A 196 1.83 6.50 3.92
C VAL A 196 0.98 5.74 2.89
N PRO A 197 -0.07 6.37 2.31
CA PRO A 197 -0.87 5.80 1.24
C PRO A 197 -0.03 5.13 0.14
N ASN A 198 -0.34 3.87 -0.18
CA ASN A 198 0.43 3.08 -1.13
C ASN A 198 -0.13 3.19 -2.56
N PHE A 199 -0.01 4.37 -3.19
CA PHE A 199 -0.50 4.59 -4.55
C PHE A 199 -0.04 3.48 -5.51
N SER A 200 -1.01 2.91 -6.24
CA SER A 200 -0.82 1.72 -7.07
C SER A 200 0.06 1.98 -8.29
N LEU A 201 0.85 0.97 -8.67
CA LEU A 201 1.70 1.00 -9.85
C LEU A 201 1.24 -0.08 -10.83
N PHE A 202 0.28 0.27 -11.68
CA PHE A 202 -0.27 -0.65 -12.65
C PHE A 202 0.73 -0.98 -13.77
N LEU A 203 0.61 -2.19 -14.33
CA LEU A 203 1.45 -2.65 -15.43
C LEU A 203 0.98 -2.18 -16.81
N ASN A 204 -0.32 -1.94 -16.93
CA ASN A 204 -1.01 -1.59 -18.17
C ASN A 204 -1.33 -0.09 -18.27
N VAL A 205 -0.50 0.75 -17.64
CA VAL A 205 -0.56 2.22 -17.72
C VAL A 205 0.78 2.78 -18.18
N PRO A 206 0.80 3.99 -18.75
CA PRO A 206 2.03 4.69 -19.12
C PRO A 206 2.96 4.86 -17.90
N ARG A 207 4.27 4.99 -18.14
CA ARG A 207 5.23 5.13 -17.04
C ARG A 207 5.06 6.42 -16.26
N SER A 208 4.64 7.50 -16.89
CA SER A 208 4.30 8.77 -16.23
C SER A 208 3.26 8.62 -15.11
N ASP A 209 2.31 7.72 -15.26
CA ASP A 209 1.31 7.40 -14.23
C ASP A 209 1.94 6.78 -12.99
N ASN A 210 2.82 5.81 -13.20
CA ASN A 210 3.57 5.20 -12.10
C ASN A 210 4.52 6.19 -11.41
N LEU A 211 5.20 7.04 -12.19
CA LEU A 211 6.09 8.07 -11.64
C LEU A 211 5.32 9.11 -10.82
N HIS A 212 4.10 9.47 -11.27
CA HIS A 212 3.20 10.34 -10.54
C HIS A 212 2.83 9.74 -9.19
N SER A 213 2.36 8.48 -9.17
CA SER A 213 2.08 7.75 -7.94
C SER A 213 3.29 7.64 -6.99
N ILE A 214 4.49 7.33 -7.51
CA ILE A 214 5.73 7.28 -6.71
C ILE A 214 6.04 8.63 -6.06
N LYS A 215 5.90 9.74 -6.80
CA LYS A 215 6.13 11.09 -6.26
C LYS A 215 5.09 11.45 -5.20
N ARG A 216 3.81 11.11 -5.40
CA ARG A 216 2.74 11.32 -4.41
C ARG A 216 3.01 10.61 -3.09
N ILE A 217 3.59 9.40 -3.12
CA ILE A 217 4.04 8.72 -1.91
C ILE A 217 5.08 9.56 -1.16
N ALA A 218 6.11 10.06 -1.86
CA ALA A 218 7.16 10.85 -1.23
C ALA A 218 6.63 12.18 -0.67
N LEU A 219 5.72 12.85 -1.39
CA LEU A 219 5.07 14.08 -0.94
C LEU A 219 4.18 13.85 0.28
N GLY A 220 3.32 12.82 0.24
CA GLY A 220 2.45 12.50 1.38
C GLY A 220 3.24 12.08 2.63
N TRP A 221 4.39 11.42 2.45
CA TRP A 221 5.33 11.16 3.54
C TRP A 221 5.88 12.45 4.15
N ALA A 222 6.41 13.36 3.31
CA ALA A 222 7.00 14.61 3.76
C ALA A 222 5.96 15.50 4.46
N GLU A 223 4.72 15.51 3.98
CA GLU A 223 3.62 16.28 4.58
C GLU A 223 3.29 15.79 6.00
N LEU A 224 3.20 14.47 6.21
CA LEU A 224 2.97 13.88 7.53
C LEU A 224 4.12 14.19 8.51
N MET A 225 5.36 14.03 8.05
CA MET A 225 6.54 14.31 8.85
C MET A 225 6.66 15.80 9.20
N ALA A 226 6.40 16.70 8.24
CA ALA A 226 6.39 18.14 8.46
C ALA A 226 5.31 18.56 9.46
N ALA A 227 4.18 17.84 9.48
CA ALA A 227 3.12 18.00 10.45
C ALA A 227 3.44 17.41 11.83
N GLY A 228 4.64 16.85 12.06
CA GLY A 228 5.04 16.25 13.34
C GLY A 228 4.43 14.87 13.60
N ILE A 229 3.96 14.18 12.57
CA ILE A 229 3.37 12.84 12.66
C ILE A 229 4.40 11.83 12.13
N PRO A 230 4.92 10.90 12.96
CA PRO A 230 5.82 9.86 12.47
C PRO A 230 5.17 9.08 11.33
N ALA A 231 5.89 8.92 10.23
CA ALA A 231 5.38 8.28 9.02
C ALA A 231 6.37 7.29 8.41
N ALA A 232 5.85 6.12 8.01
CA ALA A 232 6.60 5.11 7.29
C ALA A 232 6.49 5.34 5.78
N LEU A 233 7.61 5.66 5.11
CA LEU A 233 7.70 5.88 3.67
C LEU A 233 7.40 4.59 2.90
N HIS A 234 6.36 4.57 2.06
CA HIS A 234 6.00 3.35 1.33
C HIS A 234 6.89 3.13 0.09
N LEU A 235 7.64 2.04 0.02
CA LEU A 235 8.62 1.79 -1.05
C LEU A 235 8.00 1.10 -2.28
N ASN A 236 6.89 1.64 -2.83
CA ASN A 236 6.25 1.01 -3.99
C ASN A 236 7.12 1.18 -5.25
N ALA A 237 7.29 0.12 -6.03
CA ALA A 237 8.15 0.12 -7.21
C ALA A 237 7.66 -0.88 -8.26
N ARG A 238 7.85 -0.55 -9.55
CA ARG A 238 7.54 -1.43 -10.68
C ARG A 238 8.80 -1.95 -11.37
N THR A 239 9.83 -1.10 -11.49
CA THR A 239 11.08 -1.37 -12.22
C THR A 239 12.30 -1.33 -11.30
N ASP A 240 13.45 -1.80 -11.77
CA ASP A 240 14.73 -1.66 -11.05
C ASP A 240 15.14 -0.18 -10.91
N GLN A 241 14.79 0.66 -11.89
CA GLN A 241 15.04 2.10 -11.80
C GLN A 241 14.22 2.77 -10.69
N ASP A 242 12.97 2.32 -10.45
CA ASP A 242 12.17 2.82 -9.32
C ASP A 242 12.87 2.52 -7.99
N TYR A 243 13.41 1.30 -7.83
CA TYR A 243 14.19 0.93 -6.65
C TYR A 243 15.51 1.71 -6.53
N THR A 244 16.19 1.96 -7.64
CA THR A 244 17.40 2.81 -7.66
C THR A 244 17.12 4.21 -7.14
N ARG A 245 15.98 4.77 -7.54
CA ARG A 245 15.52 6.09 -7.05
C ARG A 245 15.18 6.06 -5.57
N TRP A 246 14.52 5.02 -5.08
CA TRP A 246 14.28 4.85 -3.64
C TRP A 246 15.55 4.66 -2.83
N MET A 247 16.51 3.86 -3.31
CA MET A 247 17.81 3.68 -2.68
C MET A 247 18.51 5.02 -2.50
N ARG A 248 18.60 5.82 -3.56
CA ARG A 248 19.18 7.17 -3.52
C ARG A 248 18.43 8.07 -2.53
N PHE A 249 17.11 8.11 -2.61
CA PHE A 249 16.27 8.94 -1.73
C PHE A 249 16.49 8.61 -0.25
N VAL A 250 16.50 7.32 0.12
CA VAL A 250 16.71 6.86 1.49
C VAL A 250 18.15 7.10 1.94
N GLN A 251 19.13 6.87 1.08
CA GLN A 251 20.55 7.10 1.40
C GLN A 251 20.84 8.58 1.68
N GLU A 252 20.30 9.49 0.86
CA GLU A 252 20.54 10.93 0.98
C GLU A 252 19.74 11.60 2.11
N ARG A 253 18.71 10.94 2.65
CA ARG A 253 17.76 11.48 3.64
C ARG A 253 17.80 10.69 4.94
N SER A 254 18.69 11.09 5.84
CA SER A 254 18.82 10.47 7.16
C SER A 254 17.53 10.51 7.97
N GLU A 255 16.66 11.50 7.72
CA GLU A 255 15.33 11.61 8.35
C GLU A 255 14.35 10.47 7.98
N VAL A 256 14.66 9.66 6.96
CA VAL A 256 13.88 8.46 6.63
C VAL A 256 14.38 7.29 7.48
N GLU A 257 13.74 7.04 8.63
CA GLU A 257 14.09 5.91 9.51
C GLU A 257 13.13 4.73 9.41
N ILE A 258 11.88 5.01 9.00
CA ILE A 258 10.81 4.02 8.91
C ILE A 258 10.32 3.94 7.47
N VAL A 259 10.28 2.74 6.93
CA VAL A 259 9.78 2.44 5.59
C VAL A 259 8.63 1.42 5.67
N ALA A 260 7.76 1.42 4.67
CA ALA A 260 6.62 0.53 4.58
C ALA A 260 6.57 -0.22 3.24
N PHE A 261 6.00 -1.43 3.26
CA PHE A 261 5.75 -2.20 2.04
C PHE A 261 4.56 -3.18 2.19
N GLU A 262 3.77 -3.35 1.14
CA GLU A 262 2.68 -4.33 1.11
C GLU A 262 2.96 -5.49 0.13
N PHE A 263 2.80 -6.73 0.61
CA PHE A 263 2.91 -7.97 -0.16
C PHE A 263 1.56 -8.67 -0.40
N ARG A 264 0.40 -8.00 -0.23
CA ARG A 264 -0.91 -8.65 -0.45
C ARG A 264 -1.39 -8.63 -1.89
N THR A 265 -0.92 -7.67 -2.68
CA THR A 265 -1.30 -7.50 -4.10
C THR A 265 -0.14 -7.99 -4.99
N GLY A 266 -0.04 -7.52 -6.24
CA GLY A 266 0.88 -8.04 -7.26
C GLY A 266 2.31 -8.34 -6.80
N ALA A 267 2.84 -7.56 -5.84
CA ALA A 267 4.16 -7.76 -5.25
C ALA A 267 4.32 -9.08 -4.46
N GLY A 268 3.25 -9.63 -3.90
CA GLY A 268 3.27 -10.90 -3.14
C GLY A 268 3.12 -12.16 -3.99
N VAL A 269 2.94 -12.03 -5.31
CA VAL A 269 2.78 -13.18 -6.20
C VAL A 269 4.08 -14.01 -6.17
N PRO A 270 4.02 -15.35 -6.12
CA PRO A 270 5.22 -16.19 -5.98
C PRO A 270 6.32 -15.95 -7.01
N SER A 271 5.96 -15.52 -8.22
CA SER A 271 6.91 -15.21 -9.30
C SER A 271 7.56 -13.83 -9.20
N ARG A 272 7.19 -12.99 -8.21
CA ARG A 272 7.71 -11.61 -8.09
C ARG A 272 8.14 -11.24 -6.67
N ILE A 273 7.68 -11.96 -5.65
CA ILE A 273 7.97 -11.61 -4.26
C ILE A 273 9.47 -11.57 -3.97
N ASP A 274 10.26 -12.55 -4.44
CA ASP A 274 11.70 -12.60 -4.19
C ASP A 274 12.42 -11.40 -4.81
N TRP A 275 12.01 -10.98 -6.01
CA TRP A 275 12.54 -9.77 -6.66
C TRP A 275 12.33 -8.53 -5.78
N HIS A 276 11.12 -8.30 -5.25
CA HIS A 276 10.87 -7.17 -4.35
C HIS A 276 11.69 -7.30 -3.04
N VAL A 277 11.78 -8.49 -2.48
CA VAL A 277 12.55 -8.72 -1.24
C VAL A 277 14.04 -8.44 -1.46
N ASP A 278 14.62 -8.87 -2.58
CA ASP A 278 16.02 -8.56 -2.93
C ASP A 278 16.28 -7.06 -2.90
N ARG A 279 15.41 -6.25 -3.53
CA ARG A 279 15.59 -4.79 -3.62
C ARG A 279 15.31 -4.10 -2.29
N LEU A 280 14.38 -4.59 -1.49
CA LEU A 280 14.16 -4.08 -0.13
C LEU A 280 15.37 -4.34 0.77
N CYS A 281 16.00 -5.52 0.67
CA CYS A 281 17.27 -5.80 1.36
C CYS A 281 18.36 -4.83 0.90
N GLN A 282 18.51 -4.60 -0.40
CA GLN A 282 19.48 -3.64 -0.93
C GLN A 282 19.23 -2.22 -0.40
N ILE A 283 17.98 -1.76 -0.31
CA ILE A 283 17.64 -0.45 0.29
C ILE A 283 18.14 -0.38 1.73
N ALA A 284 17.91 -1.41 2.54
CA ALA A 284 18.40 -1.43 3.91
C ALA A 284 19.94 -1.40 3.98
N ASP A 285 20.61 -2.16 3.12
CA ASP A 285 22.07 -2.23 3.09
C ASP A 285 22.72 -0.89 2.67
N VAL A 286 22.19 -0.22 1.65
CA VAL A 286 22.74 1.05 1.14
C VAL A 286 22.38 2.26 2.00
N ALA A 287 21.35 2.17 2.85
CA ALA A 287 20.95 3.25 3.74
C ALA A 287 22.04 3.61 4.76
N GLY A 288 22.97 2.68 5.05
CA GLY A 288 24.10 2.88 5.96
C GLY A 288 23.70 3.07 7.42
N ARG A 289 22.44 2.83 7.77
CA ARG A 289 21.85 3.00 9.11
C ARG A 289 20.73 1.98 9.32
N PRO A 290 20.41 1.60 10.56
CA PRO A 290 19.30 0.69 10.81
C PRO A 290 17.97 1.34 10.41
N LEU A 291 17.23 0.67 9.52
CA LEU A 291 15.87 1.05 9.17
C LEU A 291 14.84 0.15 9.85
N THR A 292 13.68 0.73 10.18
CA THR A 292 12.49 -0.02 10.57
C THR A 292 11.61 -0.27 9.35
N LEU A 293 11.27 -1.52 9.08
CA LEU A 293 10.35 -1.89 8.01
C LEU A 293 8.99 -2.32 8.56
N VAL A 294 7.94 -1.59 8.18
CA VAL A 294 6.55 -1.94 8.45
C VAL A 294 5.96 -2.66 7.24
N VAL A 295 5.64 -3.94 7.38
CA VAL A 295 5.07 -4.74 6.29
C VAL A 295 3.62 -5.11 6.53
N ARG A 296 2.87 -5.22 5.43
CA ARG A 296 1.54 -5.82 5.41
C ARG A 296 1.54 -7.02 4.46
N GLY A 297 1.22 -8.21 4.97
CA GLY A 297 1.35 -9.47 4.22
C GLY A 297 2.79 -9.98 4.16
N GLY A 298 3.05 -11.01 3.34
CA GLY A 298 4.42 -11.51 3.12
C GLY A 298 5.05 -12.21 4.32
N ALA A 299 4.25 -12.84 5.21
CA ALA A 299 4.75 -13.48 6.44
C ALA A 299 5.89 -14.50 6.18
N GLN A 300 5.90 -15.13 5.01
CA GLN A 300 6.90 -16.11 4.60
C GLN A 300 8.29 -15.52 4.29
N VAL A 301 8.41 -14.22 4.05
CA VAL A 301 9.70 -13.55 3.72
C VAL A 301 10.27 -12.73 4.88
N LEU A 302 9.57 -12.65 6.02
CA LEU A 302 9.97 -11.83 7.17
C LEU A 302 11.36 -12.17 7.69
N ARG A 303 11.69 -13.47 7.78
CA ARG A 303 13.01 -13.92 8.26
C ARG A 303 14.15 -13.37 7.40
N ARG A 304 13.94 -13.26 6.08
CA ARG A 304 14.94 -12.71 5.18
C ARG A 304 15.09 -11.21 5.38
N LEU A 305 13.97 -10.49 5.48
CA LEU A 305 13.98 -9.03 5.72
C LEU A 305 14.64 -8.69 7.07
N LYS A 306 14.37 -9.47 8.13
CA LYS A 306 14.96 -9.29 9.48
C LYS A 306 16.49 -9.38 9.54
N ARG A 307 17.15 -9.91 8.50
CA ARG A 307 18.62 -9.95 8.43
C ARG A 307 19.24 -8.61 8.00
N HIS A 308 18.46 -7.75 7.37
CA HIS A 308 18.93 -6.49 6.80
C HIS A 308 18.35 -5.26 7.52
N PHE A 309 17.09 -5.35 7.96
CA PHE A 309 16.43 -4.27 8.70
C PHE A 309 16.71 -4.37 10.20
N GLY A 310 16.94 -3.22 10.86
CA GLY A 310 17.12 -3.16 12.32
C GLY A 310 15.87 -3.60 13.07
N GLN A 311 14.69 -3.35 12.50
CA GLN A 311 13.42 -3.87 12.99
C GLN A 311 12.48 -4.20 11.82
N VAL A 312 11.72 -5.29 11.95
CA VAL A 312 10.61 -5.61 11.04
C VAL A 312 9.32 -5.73 11.84
N ILE A 313 8.33 -4.93 11.50
CA ILE A 313 7.00 -4.88 12.11
C ILE A 313 5.99 -5.40 11.10
N LEU A 314 5.26 -6.46 11.44
CA LEU A 314 4.14 -6.96 10.64
C LEU A 314 2.82 -6.36 11.13
N ILE A 315 2.12 -5.65 10.25
CA ILE A 315 0.68 -5.37 10.41
C ILE A 315 -0.10 -6.64 10.00
N GLU A 316 -0.58 -7.35 11.01
CA GLU A 316 -1.25 -8.64 10.90
C GLU A 316 -2.74 -8.43 10.61
N THR A 317 -3.24 -8.97 9.49
CA THR A 317 -4.63 -8.77 9.06
C THR A 317 -5.49 -10.03 9.07
N ASP A 318 -4.88 -11.22 9.17
CA ASP A 318 -5.59 -12.49 9.08
C ASP A 318 -6.47 -12.72 10.30
N ALA A 319 -5.99 -12.45 11.52
CA ALA A 319 -6.75 -12.72 12.74
C ALA A 319 -8.13 -12.05 12.67
N PHE A 320 -8.18 -10.74 12.42
CA PHE A 320 -9.43 -10.01 12.29
C PHE A 320 -10.29 -10.52 11.12
N ALA A 321 -9.71 -10.65 9.92
CA ALA A 321 -10.45 -11.08 8.72
C ALA A 321 -11.02 -12.51 8.83
N ARG A 322 -10.33 -13.42 9.55
CA ARG A 322 -10.75 -14.80 9.77
C ARG A 322 -11.79 -14.88 10.89
N THR A 323 -11.64 -14.09 11.96
CA THR A 323 -12.65 -13.96 13.03
C THR A 323 -14.00 -13.54 12.46
N LEU A 324 -14.05 -12.53 11.59
CA LEU A 324 -15.31 -12.09 10.95
C LEU A 324 -16.01 -13.21 10.16
N LYS A 325 -15.24 -14.19 9.67
CA LYS A 325 -15.74 -15.36 8.95
C LYS A 325 -16.02 -16.55 9.88
N ARG A 326 -16.09 -16.32 11.20
CA ARG A 326 -16.25 -17.33 12.27
C ARG A 326 -15.25 -18.47 12.12
N ARG A 327 -13.98 -18.12 11.91
CA ARG A 327 -12.87 -19.08 11.86
C ARG A 327 -11.98 -18.93 13.07
N ARG A 328 -11.62 -20.06 13.69
CA ARG A 328 -10.71 -20.11 14.83
C ARG A 328 -9.32 -20.51 14.37
N ALA A 329 -8.30 -19.83 14.87
CA ALA A 329 -6.91 -20.18 14.68
C ALA A 329 -6.59 -21.41 15.55
N GLU A 330 -6.07 -22.46 14.92
CA GLU A 330 -5.65 -23.68 15.63
C GLU A 330 -4.32 -24.17 15.06
N PHE A 331 -3.45 -24.69 15.93
CA PHE A 331 -2.26 -25.41 15.50
C PHE A 331 -2.61 -26.84 15.09
N THR A 332 -2.04 -27.31 13.98
CA THR A 332 -1.96 -28.73 13.65
C THR A 332 -0.88 -29.40 14.49
N GLU A 333 -0.89 -30.73 14.53
CA GLU A 333 0.20 -31.52 15.15
C GLU A 333 1.58 -31.18 14.55
N SER A 334 1.60 -30.80 13.27
CA SER A 334 2.81 -30.32 12.57
C SER A 334 3.18 -28.86 12.86
N GLY A 335 2.56 -28.22 13.83
CA GLY A 335 2.83 -26.83 14.24
C GLY A 335 2.37 -25.76 13.24
N ARG A 336 1.58 -26.14 12.22
CA ARG A 336 1.05 -25.19 11.22
C ARG A 336 -0.28 -24.63 11.66
N LEU A 337 -0.55 -23.38 11.27
CA LEU A 337 -1.83 -22.76 11.57
C LEU A 337 -2.91 -23.19 10.58
N ARG A 338 -4.04 -23.67 11.09
CA ARG A 338 -5.29 -23.91 10.34
C ARG A 338 -6.41 -22.99 10.84
N TRP A 339 -7.43 -22.82 10.00
CA TRP A 339 -8.55 -21.90 10.25
C TRP A 339 -9.92 -22.58 10.06
N PRO A 340 -10.25 -23.62 10.85
CA PRO A 340 -11.57 -24.25 10.79
C PRO A 340 -12.68 -23.23 11.04
N ARG A 341 -13.83 -23.45 10.41
CA ARG A 341 -15.06 -22.73 10.77
C ARG A 341 -15.56 -23.26 12.10
N ILE A 342 -16.02 -22.37 12.96
CA ILE A 342 -16.72 -22.72 14.19
C ILE A 342 -18.19 -22.33 14.06
N SER A 343 -19.06 -23.13 14.66
CA SER A 343 -20.48 -22.79 14.77
C SER A 343 -20.65 -21.79 15.92
N THR A 344 -21.29 -20.67 15.64
CA THR A 344 -21.68 -19.68 16.65
C THR A 344 -23.14 -19.31 16.43
N PRO A 345 -23.93 -19.07 17.50
CA PRO A 345 -25.29 -18.57 17.36
C PRO A 345 -25.33 -17.30 16.49
N LYS A 346 -26.45 -17.09 15.78
CA LYS A 346 -26.66 -15.88 14.98
C LYS A 346 -26.57 -14.66 15.90
N GLY A 347 -25.75 -13.68 15.52
CA GLY A 347 -25.55 -12.44 16.29
C GLY A 347 -24.61 -12.58 17.50
N ALA A 348 -24.06 -13.76 17.79
CA ALA A 348 -23.12 -13.92 18.91
C ALA A 348 -21.91 -13.01 18.75
N PRO A 349 -21.39 -12.38 19.83
CA PRO A 349 -20.17 -11.59 19.77
C PRO A 349 -18.97 -12.41 19.26
N ILE A 350 -17.96 -11.74 18.69
CA ILE A 350 -16.71 -12.36 18.25
C ILE A 350 -15.50 -12.00 19.11
N ASP A 351 -15.71 -11.35 20.26
CA ASP A 351 -14.65 -10.80 21.10
C ASP A 351 -13.63 -11.85 21.55
N ASP A 352 -14.09 -12.94 22.16
CA ASP A 352 -13.22 -14.03 22.62
C ASP A 352 -12.50 -14.73 21.45
N LEU A 353 -13.21 -14.89 20.33
CA LEU A 353 -12.64 -15.48 19.11
C LEU A 353 -11.52 -14.59 18.55
N LEU A 354 -11.72 -13.27 18.57
CA LEU A 354 -10.72 -12.32 18.09
C LEU A 354 -9.48 -12.33 18.98
N ALA A 355 -9.66 -12.26 20.30
CA ALA A 355 -8.57 -12.32 21.26
C ALA A 355 -7.78 -13.63 21.10
N HIS A 356 -8.46 -14.78 21.03
CA HIS A 356 -7.84 -16.08 20.77
C HIS A 356 -7.04 -16.09 19.46
N ASN A 357 -7.64 -15.58 18.37
CA ASN A 357 -7.01 -15.58 17.05
C ASN A 357 -5.76 -14.68 17.01
N ILE A 358 -5.79 -13.50 17.64
CA ILE A 358 -4.65 -12.59 17.70
C ILE A 358 -3.49 -13.25 18.45
N VAL A 359 -3.74 -13.79 19.64
CA VAL A 359 -2.71 -14.47 20.46
C VAL A 359 -2.13 -15.65 19.69
N THR A 360 -2.98 -16.54 19.17
CA THR A 360 -2.53 -17.75 18.47
C THR A 360 -1.73 -17.42 17.21
N LYS A 361 -2.18 -16.43 16.42
CA LYS A 361 -1.47 -16.01 15.20
C LYS A 361 -0.13 -15.36 15.53
N ARG A 362 -0.06 -14.51 16.56
CA ARG A 362 1.18 -13.91 17.05
C ARG A 362 2.18 -14.99 17.48
N THR A 363 1.75 -15.97 18.26
CA THR A 363 2.58 -17.12 18.65
C THR A 363 3.08 -17.89 17.42
N ALA A 364 2.22 -18.15 16.43
CA ALA A 364 2.62 -18.87 15.21
C ALA A 364 3.71 -18.12 14.41
N LEU A 365 3.60 -16.80 14.33
CA LEU A 365 4.59 -15.95 13.66
C LEU A 365 5.93 -15.96 14.40
N GLN A 366 5.89 -15.84 15.73
CA GLN A 366 7.09 -15.91 16.57
C GLN A 366 7.76 -17.29 16.47
N LEU A 367 7.02 -18.39 16.50
CA LEU A 367 7.58 -19.74 16.33
C LEU A 367 8.19 -19.94 14.94
N SER A 368 7.59 -19.36 13.90
CA SER A 368 8.12 -19.41 12.54
C SER A 368 9.44 -18.63 12.39
N ASP A 369 9.67 -17.62 13.23
CA ASP A 369 10.95 -16.90 13.29
C ASP A 369 12.09 -17.77 13.87
N PHE A 370 11.77 -18.73 14.75
CA PHE A 370 12.74 -19.63 15.39
C PHE A 370 12.92 -20.99 14.69
N ALA A 371 12.11 -21.30 13.67
CA ALA A 371 12.23 -22.56 12.95
C ALA A 371 13.55 -22.60 12.12
N PRO A 372 14.36 -23.68 12.21
CA PRO A 372 15.55 -23.86 11.38
C PRO A 372 15.23 -23.70 9.90
N THR A 373 16.14 -23.07 9.16
CA THR A 373 16.06 -23.02 7.69
C THR A 373 16.22 -24.45 7.19
N ALA A 374 15.11 -25.13 6.88
CA ALA A 374 15.18 -26.26 5.97
C ALA A 374 15.51 -25.66 4.60
N ASP A 375 16.76 -25.81 4.19
CA ASP A 375 17.29 -25.24 2.97
C ASP A 375 16.46 -25.62 1.74
N SER A 376 16.44 -24.64 0.84
CA SER A 376 16.08 -24.69 -0.57
C SER A 376 16.19 -26.06 -1.26
N GLU A 377 15.09 -26.82 -1.30
CA GLU A 377 14.89 -27.87 -2.33
C GLU A 377 13.61 -27.69 -3.15
N ARG A 378 12.77 -26.70 -2.84
CA ARG A 378 11.48 -26.50 -3.54
C ARG A 378 11.56 -25.71 -4.85
N SER A 379 12.68 -25.04 -5.14
CA SER A 379 12.83 -24.24 -6.37
C SER A 379 12.86 -25.10 -7.65
N ALA A 380 13.36 -26.34 -7.57
CA ALA A 380 13.54 -27.19 -8.76
C ALA A 380 12.29 -27.97 -9.22
N ARG A 381 11.26 -28.16 -8.38
CA ARG A 381 10.10 -29.03 -8.71
C ARG A 381 8.86 -28.30 -9.25
N ASN A 382 8.77 -26.98 -9.12
CA ASN A 382 7.60 -26.22 -9.58
C ASN A 382 7.70 -25.74 -11.05
N ALA A 383 8.82 -25.97 -11.73
CA ALA A 383 9.00 -25.61 -13.14
C ALA A 383 8.25 -26.52 -14.14
N ARG A 384 7.48 -27.53 -13.68
CA ARG A 384 6.85 -28.54 -14.57
C ARG A 384 5.36 -28.79 -14.38
N ARG A 385 4.61 -27.90 -13.71
CA ARG A 385 3.15 -27.97 -13.71
C ARG A 385 2.55 -26.76 -14.42
N SER A 386 2.17 -26.97 -15.68
CA SER A 386 1.26 -26.12 -16.43
C SER A 386 -0.02 -25.92 -15.61
N ALA A 387 -0.32 -24.67 -15.28
CA ALA A 387 -1.56 -24.30 -14.60
C ALA A 387 -2.71 -24.44 -15.59
N GLN A 388 -3.58 -25.42 -15.36
CA GLN A 388 -4.89 -25.49 -15.97
C GLN A 388 -5.80 -24.41 -15.33
N HIS A 389 -6.31 -23.54 -16.20
CA HIS A 389 -7.55 -22.75 -16.10
C HIS A 389 -8.00 -22.24 -14.71
N ALA A 390 -7.94 -20.92 -14.54
CA ALA A 390 -8.86 -20.17 -13.69
C ALA A 390 -9.35 -18.95 -14.48
N ASP A 391 -10.23 -19.23 -15.44
CA ASP A 391 -11.06 -18.22 -16.09
C ASP A 391 -12.03 -17.60 -15.07
N GLY A 392 -12.37 -16.34 -15.33
CA GLY A 392 -13.03 -15.42 -14.42
C GLY A 392 -14.23 -15.96 -13.66
N GLN A 393 -14.12 -15.96 -12.32
CA GLN A 393 -15.26 -15.75 -11.43
C GLN A 393 -14.81 -14.95 -10.20
N THR A 394 -14.96 -13.63 -10.27
CA THR A 394 -15.05 -12.78 -9.08
C THR A 394 -16.40 -13.03 -8.41
N ARG A 395 -16.48 -14.07 -7.57
CA ARG A 395 -17.54 -14.21 -6.55
C ARG A 395 -16.92 -14.04 -5.17
N GLN A 396 -16.64 -12.79 -4.81
CA GLN A 396 -16.64 -12.36 -3.42
C GLN A 396 -17.86 -11.47 -3.21
N GLY A 397 -18.93 -12.04 -2.69
CA GLY A 397 -19.99 -11.27 -2.06
C GLY A 397 -19.43 -10.67 -0.76
N SER A 398 -19.22 -9.36 -0.76
CA SER A 398 -18.92 -8.60 0.44
C SER A 398 -20.21 -7.95 0.92
N PHE A 399 -20.52 -8.14 2.21
CA PHE A 399 -21.61 -7.48 2.95
C PHE A 399 -21.41 -5.96 3.12
N LEU A 400 -20.48 -5.36 2.35
CA LEU A 400 -20.19 -3.91 2.32
C LEU A 400 -20.87 -3.18 1.14
N ALA A 401 -21.53 -3.90 0.23
CA ALA A 401 -22.22 -3.28 -0.90
C ALA A 401 -23.39 -2.35 -0.49
N GLU A 402 -23.94 -2.52 0.73
CA GLU A 402 -25.05 -1.68 1.23
C GLU A 402 -24.58 -0.34 1.83
N LEU A 403 -23.27 -0.13 2.03
CA LEU A 403 -22.69 1.16 2.45
C LEU A 403 -22.14 1.98 1.27
N ASP A 404 -21.98 1.38 0.08
CA ASP A 404 -21.42 2.00 -1.13
C ASP A 404 -22.45 2.83 -1.93
N ALA A 405 -23.73 2.79 -1.56
CA ALA A 405 -24.81 3.49 -2.29
C ALA A 405 -24.72 5.04 -2.22
N THR A 406 -23.82 5.60 -1.41
CA THR A 406 -23.61 7.05 -1.28
C THR A 406 -22.45 7.62 -2.10
N LEU A 407 -21.65 6.78 -2.77
CA LEU A 407 -20.50 7.24 -3.59
C LEU A 407 -20.83 7.43 -5.08
N GLU A 408 -21.99 6.99 -5.57
CA GLU A 408 -22.37 7.14 -6.99
C GLU A 408 -22.96 8.52 -7.37
N ALA A 409 -22.96 9.49 -6.47
CA ALA A 409 -23.46 10.83 -6.78
C ALA A 409 -22.52 11.93 -6.28
N ARG A 410 -21.54 12.29 -7.13
CA ARG A 410 -21.18 13.68 -7.51
C ARG A 410 -19.76 13.71 -8.08
N ALA A 411 -19.67 13.85 -9.39
CA ALA A 411 -18.55 14.56 -10.00
C ALA A 411 -18.53 15.98 -9.42
N VAL A 412 -17.46 16.33 -8.71
CA VAL A 412 -17.21 17.70 -8.28
C VAL A 412 -16.56 18.43 -9.46
N PRO A 413 -17.20 19.43 -10.08
CA PRO A 413 -16.50 20.28 -11.03
C PRO A 413 -15.43 21.08 -10.29
N ALA A 414 -14.18 20.97 -10.74
CA ALA A 414 -13.11 21.86 -10.30
C ALA A 414 -13.49 23.29 -10.69
N ASN A 415 -13.83 24.11 -9.70
CA ASN A 415 -14.12 25.52 -9.90
C ASN A 415 -12.77 26.26 -9.93
N LEU A 416 -12.21 26.37 -11.14
CA LEU A 416 -11.04 27.18 -11.46
C LEU A 416 -11.43 28.65 -11.57
N GLU A 417 -11.44 29.39 -10.45
CA GLU A 417 -11.31 30.84 -10.51
C GLU A 417 -10.48 31.41 -9.36
N ARG A 418 -9.42 32.12 -9.76
CA ARG A 418 -8.67 33.17 -9.05
C ARG A 418 -7.65 32.74 -7.99
N VAL A 419 -6.40 32.60 -8.43
CA VAL A 419 -5.26 33.12 -7.68
C VAL A 419 -4.50 34.08 -8.60
N ILE A 420 -4.57 35.36 -8.23
CA ILE A 420 -3.86 36.47 -8.87
C ILE A 420 -2.38 36.37 -8.45
N VAL A 421 -1.50 36.40 -9.45
CA VAL A 421 -0.06 36.56 -9.28
C VAL A 421 0.21 37.99 -8.78
N ALA A 422 0.87 38.13 -7.64
CA ALA A 422 1.53 39.39 -7.27
C ALA A 422 3.04 39.17 -7.35
N ALA A 423 3.65 39.90 -8.28
CA ALA A 423 5.08 39.97 -8.51
C ALA A 423 5.78 40.86 -7.47
N GLU A 424 7.10 40.68 -7.44
CA GLU A 424 8.17 41.36 -6.71
C GLU A 424 7.97 42.84 -6.31
N THR A 425 8.45 43.16 -5.11
CA THR A 425 9.44 44.22 -4.85
C THR A 425 10.39 43.77 -3.75
#